data_AF-A0A2V5QJR8-F1
#
_entry.id   AF-A0A2V5QJR8-F1
#
_cell.length_a   1.000
_cell.length_b   1.000
_cell.length_c   1.000
_cell.angle_alpha   90.00
_cell.angle_beta   90.00
_cell.angle_gamma   90.00
#
_symmetry.space_group_name_H-M   'P 1'
#
loop_
_entity.id
_entity.type
_entity.pdbx_description
1 polymer ?
#
loop_
_entity_poly.entity_id
_entity_poly.type
_entity_poly.pdbx_seq_one_letter_code
_entity_poly.pdbx_strand_id
1 'polypeptide(L)'
;MAGVPDLLQRCRARLAGTDWVPWAIMGVAVFLRFFLLAIKPPHFDEGINGWFVDQVMKNGFYRYDPTNYHGPLHFYVLLLSQSLFGRNLWALRLPLVFVSIGCVWLTLKFEP
;
A
#
# COMPACT_ATOMS: atom_id res chain seq x y z
N MET A 1 -48.20 1.92 -0.72
CA MET A 1 -47.06 2.49 -1.46
C MET A 1 -45.95 2.79 -0.46
N ALA A 2 -45.01 1.85 -0.27
CA ALA A 2 -43.84 2.11 0.58
C ALA A 2 -42.94 3.09 -0.17
N GLY A 3 -42.80 4.31 0.36
CA GLY A 3 -41.97 5.34 -0.25
C GLY A 3 -40.51 4.88 -0.28
N VAL A 4 -39.84 5.09 -1.41
CA VAL A 4 -38.38 5.03 -1.59
C VAL A 4 -37.54 5.45 -0.35
N PRO A 5 -37.91 6.45 0.46
CA PRO A 5 -37.23 6.77 1.74
C PRO A 5 -37.14 5.62 2.77
N ASP A 6 -38.14 4.73 2.86
CA ASP A 6 -38.18 3.62 3.83
C ASP A 6 -37.17 2.53 3.46
N LEU A 7 -36.97 2.27 2.16
CA LEU A 7 -35.98 1.30 1.69
C LEU A 7 -34.55 1.78 1.96
N LEU A 8 -34.29 3.07 1.72
CA LEU A 8 -33.01 3.70 2.02
C LEU A 8 -32.71 3.70 3.52
N GLN A 9 -33.69 4.03 4.37
CA GLN A 9 -33.54 3.97 5.83
C GLN A 9 -33.24 2.56 6.32
N ARG A 10 -33.91 1.53 5.77
CA ARG A 10 -33.65 0.13 6.11
C ARG A 10 -32.26 -0.33 5.66
N CYS A 11 -31.82 0.03 4.46
CA CYS A 11 -30.45 -0.23 4.01
C CYS A 11 -29.43 0.45 4.91
N ARG A 12 -29.67 1.71 5.31
CA ARG A 12 -28.81 2.47 6.23
C ARG A 12 -28.73 1.81 7.60
N ALA A 13 -29.86 1.38 8.17
CA ALA A 13 -29.92 0.69 9.45
C ALA A 13 -29.24 -0.69 9.40
N ARG A 14 -29.34 -1.39 8.27
CA ARG A 14 -28.68 -2.68 8.05
C ARG A 14 -27.16 -2.49 7.92
N LEU A 15 -26.71 -1.48 7.18
CA LEU A 15 -25.29 -1.11 7.08
C LEU A 15 -24.70 -0.65 8.43
N ALA A 16 -25.47 0.07 9.23
CA ALA A 16 -25.06 0.59 10.54
C ALA A 16 -24.86 -0.49 11.62
N GLY A 17 -25.44 -1.69 11.46
CA GLY A 17 -25.37 -2.79 12.43
C GLY A 17 -24.48 -3.96 12.00
N THR A 18 -23.55 -3.76 11.07
CA THR A 18 -22.88 -4.87 10.39
C THR A 18 -21.37 -4.91 10.65
N ASP A 19 -20.96 -5.74 11.61
CA ASP A 19 -19.56 -5.97 12.01
C ASP A 19 -18.67 -6.52 10.88
N TRP A 20 -19.25 -7.06 9.79
CA TRP A 20 -18.48 -7.60 8.67
C TRP A 20 -18.05 -6.56 7.64
N VAL A 21 -18.65 -5.36 7.62
CA VAL A 21 -18.36 -4.33 6.61
C VAL A 21 -16.88 -3.92 6.61
N PRO A 22 -16.24 -3.63 7.76
CA PRO A 22 -14.81 -3.30 7.80
C PRO A 22 -13.92 -4.42 7.24
N TRP A 23 -14.29 -5.68 7.49
CA TRP A 23 -13.58 -6.84 6.95
C TRP A 23 -13.74 -6.97 5.44
N ALA A 24 -14.94 -6.70 4.91
CA ALA A 24 -15.15 -6.65 3.46
C ALA A 24 -14.35 -5.52 2.80
N ILE A 25 -14.35 -4.31 3.40
CA ILE A 25 -13.52 -3.19 2.92
C ILE A 25 -12.04 -3.59 2.93
N MET A 26 -11.58 -4.23 4.01
CA MET A 26 -10.20 -4.72 4.10
C MET A 26 -9.89 -5.75 3.01
N GLY A 27 -10.78 -6.71 2.79
CA GLY A 27 -10.64 -7.73 1.75
C GLY A 27 -10.51 -7.12 0.35
N VAL A 28 -11.38 -6.16 0.02
CA VAL A 28 -11.31 -5.43 -1.25
C VAL A 28 -10.04 -4.59 -1.35
N ALA A 29 -9.63 -3.92 -0.27
CA ALA A 29 -8.42 -3.11 -0.21
C ALA A 29 -7.16 -3.93 -0.47
N VAL A 30 -7.07 -5.13 0.12
CA VAL A 30 -5.98 -6.09 -0.12
C VAL A 30 -6.03 -6.59 -1.55
N PHE A 31 -7.20 -7.06 -2.01
CA PHE A 31 -7.37 -7.59 -3.37
C PHE A 31 -6.90 -6.59 -4.42
N LEU A 32 -7.40 -5.34 -4.40
CA LEU A 32 -7.06 -4.33 -5.40
C LEU A 32 -5.58 -3.94 -5.42
N ARG A 33 -4.87 -4.04 -4.27
CA ARG A 33 -3.45 -3.69 -4.18
C ARG A 33 -2.54 -4.81 -4.69
N PHE A 34 -2.97 -6.06 -4.60
CA PHE A 34 -2.22 -7.20 -5.13
C PHE A 34 -2.62 -7.58 -6.56
N PHE A 35 -3.87 -7.30 -6.93
CA PHE A 35 -4.39 -7.61 -8.26
C PHE A 35 -3.59 -6.86 -9.32
N LEU A 36 -2.96 -7.64 -10.21
CA LEU A 36 -2.14 -7.13 -11.31
C LEU A 36 -0.99 -6.21 -10.86
N LEU A 37 -0.43 -6.42 -9.65
CA LEU A 37 0.59 -5.55 -9.08
C LEU A 37 1.80 -5.34 -10.00
N ALA A 38 2.17 -6.33 -10.81
CA ALA A 38 3.33 -6.27 -11.72
C ALA A 38 2.96 -6.03 -13.21
N ILE A 39 1.70 -5.72 -13.54
CA ILE A 39 1.27 -5.59 -14.95
C ILE A 39 1.95 -4.43 -15.68
N LYS A 40 2.15 -3.31 -14.97
CA LYS A 40 2.79 -2.13 -15.56
C LYS A 40 4.32 -2.25 -15.45
N PRO A 41 5.07 -1.83 -16.49
CA PRO A 41 6.50 -1.59 -16.39
C PRO A 41 6.85 -0.68 -15.20
N PRO A 42 8.10 -0.72 -14.71
CA PRO A 42 8.55 0.17 -13.65
C PRO A 42 8.29 1.64 -14.04
N HIS A 43 7.69 2.38 -13.13
CA HIS A 43 7.61 3.83 -13.25
C HIS A 43 9.01 4.43 -13.05
N PHE A 44 9.19 5.68 -13.50
CA PHE A 44 10.49 6.34 -13.52
C PHE A 44 11.10 6.44 -12.10
N ASP A 45 10.27 6.78 -11.12
CA ASP A 45 10.63 6.83 -9.70
C ASP A 45 11.00 5.45 -9.13
N GLU A 46 10.25 4.38 -9.45
CA GLU A 46 10.53 3.00 -9.05
C GLU A 46 11.90 2.54 -9.61
N GLY A 47 12.23 2.97 -10.84
CA GLY A 47 13.52 2.72 -11.48
C GLY A 47 14.67 3.42 -10.76
N ILE A 48 14.55 4.73 -10.53
CA ILE A 48 15.57 5.53 -9.83
C ILE A 48 15.77 5.03 -8.40
N ASN A 49 14.68 4.87 -7.64
CA ASN A 49 14.74 4.40 -6.26
C ASN A 49 15.32 2.99 -6.18
N GLY A 50 14.94 2.11 -7.12
CA GLY A 50 15.53 0.78 -7.23
C GLY A 50 17.04 0.82 -7.47
N TRP A 51 17.51 1.70 -8.37
CA TRP A 51 18.94 1.87 -8.63
C TRP A 51 19.69 2.40 -7.39
N PHE A 52 19.12 3.35 -6.65
CA PHE A 52 19.72 3.83 -5.40
C PHE A 52 19.83 2.72 -4.35
N VAL A 53 18.81 1.88 -4.21
CA VAL A 53 18.86 0.70 -3.32
C VAL A 53 19.96 -0.25 -3.76
N ASP A 54 20.15 -0.46 -5.07
CA ASP A 54 21.24 -1.27 -5.59
C ASP A 54 22.62 -0.70 -5.19
N GLN A 55 22.77 0.62 -5.12
CA GLN A 55 23.99 1.26 -4.61
C GLN A 55 24.17 1.06 -3.11
N VAL A 56 23.10 1.18 -2.32
CA VAL A 56 23.16 0.94 -0.86
C VAL A 56 23.54 -0.52 -0.59
N MET A 57 22.99 -1.47 -1.35
CA MET A 57 23.30 -2.89 -1.22
C MET A 57 24.76 -3.20 -1.57
N LYS A 58 25.32 -2.53 -2.59
CA LYS A 58 26.72 -2.69 -3.01
C LYS A 58 27.71 -2.03 -2.06
N ASN A 59 27.41 -0.82 -1.59
CA ASN A 59 28.32 -0.02 -0.76
C ASN A 59 28.17 -0.32 0.74
N GLY A 60 27.05 -0.92 1.15
CA GLY A 60 26.75 -1.28 2.53
C GLY A 60 26.16 -0.14 3.39
N PHE A 61 26.04 1.08 2.85
CA PHE A 61 25.49 2.22 3.58
C PHE A 61 24.80 3.24 2.65
N TYR A 62 23.85 3.99 3.22
CA TYR A 62 23.22 5.14 2.54
C TYR A 62 24.19 6.32 2.46
N ARG A 63 24.39 6.85 1.26
CA ARG A 63 25.15 8.09 1.01
C ARG A 63 24.17 9.19 0.61
N TYR A 64 24.21 10.31 1.34
CA TYR A 64 23.41 11.47 1.02
C TYR A 64 23.78 12.05 -0.35
N ASP A 65 22.77 12.32 -1.15
CA ASP A 65 22.88 12.96 -2.46
C ASP A 65 21.86 14.11 -2.52
N PRO A 66 22.28 15.37 -2.67
CA PRO A 66 21.37 16.51 -2.75
C PRO A 66 20.48 16.50 -4.01
N THR A 67 20.80 15.66 -5.00
CA THR A 67 19.96 15.46 -6.19
C THR A 67 18.86 14.42 -5.99
N ASN A 68 18.88 13.71 -4.84
CA ASN A 68 17.88 12.73 -4.46
C ASN A 68 16.89 13.33 -3.45
N TYR A 69 15.60 13.24 -3.75
CA TYR A 69 14.53 13.87 -2.97
C TYR A 69 14.04 13.02 -1.79
N HIS A 70 14.64 11.86 -1.52
CA HIS A 70 14.22 10.93 -0.47
C HIS A 70 15.22 10.80 0.67
N GLY A 71 14.71 10.62 1.88
CA GLY A 71 15.52 10.33 3.06
C GLY A 71 15.94 8.86 3.17
N PRO A 72 16.87 8.54 4.07
CA PRO A 72 17.45 7.19 4.23
C PRO A 72 16.43 6.10 4.54
N LEU A 73 15.37 6.44 5.30
CA LEU A 73 14.34 5.48 5.71
C LEU A 73 13.71 4.75 4.52
N HIS A 74 13.39 5.50 3.45
CA HIS A 74 12.79 4.93 2.25
C HIS A 74 13.69 3.84 1.64
N PHE A 75 14.99 4.13 1.50
CA PHE A 75 15.95 3.20 0.92
C PHE A 75 16.20 1.98 1.79
N TYR A 76 16.25 2.12 3.11
CA TYR A 76 16.43 0.98 4.01
C TYR A 76 15.20 0.05 4.03
N VAL A 77 14.00 0.60 3.94
CA VAL A 77 12.77 -0.21 3.81
C VAL A 77 12.77 -0.99 2.50
N LEU A 78 13.12 -0.35 1.38
CA LEU A 78 13.24 -1.02 0.09
C LEU A 78 14.40 -2.05 0.07
N LEU A 79 15.53 -1.73 0.70
CA LEU A 79 16.68 -2.64 0.84
C LEU A 79 16.27 -3.92 1.58
N LEU A 80 15.53 -3.79 2.69
CA LEU A 80 15.00 -4.94 3.43
C LEU A 80 14.12 -5.80 2.53
N SER A 81 13.20 -5.18 1.79
CA SER A 81 12.30 -5.91 0.89
C SER A 81 13.05 -6.61 -0.25
N GLN A 82 14.00 -5.92 -0.90
CA GLN A 82 14.83 -6.53 -1.94
C GLN A 82 15.75 -7.64 -1.39
N SER A 83 16.25 -7.50 -0.16
CA SER A 83 17.07 -8.54 0.48
C SER A 83 16.26 -9.81 0.75
N LEU A 84 14.97 -9.67 1.09
CA LEU A 84 14.08 -10.80 1.38
C LEU A 84 13.51 -11.48 0.13
N PHE A 85 13.14 -10.69 -0.89
CA PHE A 85 12.37 -11.16 -2.05
C PHE A 85 13.15 -11.10 -3.37
N GLY A 86 14.40 -10.65 -3.34
CA GLY A 86 15.26 -10.45 -4.51
C GLY A 86 14.94 -9.18 -5.30
N ARG A 87 15.77 -8.90 -6.31
CA ARG A 87 15.62 -7.71 -7.17
C ARG A 87 14.53 -7.92 -8.23
N ASN A 88 13.31 -7.51 -7.93
CA ASN A 88 12.18 -7.54 -8.87
C ASN A 88 11.15 -6.44 -8.54
N LEU A 89 10.12 -6.31 -9.40
CA LEU A 89 9.07 -5.29 -9.23
C LEU A 89 8.19 -5.53 -8.00
N TRP A 90 7.98 -6.78 -7.60
CA TRP A 90 7.20 -7.10 -6.40
C TRP A 90 7.93 -6.59 -5.16
N ALA A 91 9.22 -6.88 -5.02
CA ALA A 91 10.03 -6.41 -3.90
C ALA A 91 10.05 -4.87 -3.78
N LEU A 92 10.02 -4.14 -4.90
CA LEU A 92 9.93 -2.68 -4.87
C LEU A 92 8.56 -2.17 -4.41
N ARG A 93 7.48 -2.87 -4.75
CA ARG A 93 6.10 -2.41 -4.52
C ARG A 93 5.50 -2.90 -3.20
N LEU A 94 5.96 -4.04 -2.68
CA LEU A 94 5.44 -4.67 -1.46
C LEU A 94 5.44 -3.75 -0.23
N PRO A 95 6.50 -2.98 0.07
CA PRO A 95 6.47 -2.07 1.22
C PRO A 95 5.34 -1.03 1.11
N LEU A 96 5.13 -0.50 -0.10
CA LEU A 96 4.08 0.48 -0.35
C LEU A 96 2.69 -0.15 -0.23
N VAL A 97 2.52 -1.39 -0.71
CA VAL A 97 1.28 -2.17 -0.57
C VAL A 97 0.93 -2.37 0.91
N PHE A 98 1.89 -2.80 1.73
CA PHE A 98 1.65 -3.03 3.16
C PHE A 98 1.32 -1.75 3.92
N VAL A 99 2.06 -0.65 3.68
CA VAL A 99 1.76 0.65 4.29
C VAL A 99 0.36 1.11 3.88
N SER A 100 0.01 0.96 2.61
CA SER A 100 -1.30 1.38 2.10
C SER A 100 -2.46 0.56 2.67
N ILE A 101 -2.29 -0.75 2.88
CA ILE A 101 -3.27 -1.60 3.60
C ILE A 101 -3.39 -1.15 5.05
N GLY A 102 -2.26 -0.89 5.71
CA GLY A 102 -2.22 -0.36 7.07
C GLY A 102 -2.98 0.96 7.22
N CYS A 103 -2.85 1.87 6.25
CA CYS A 103 -3.63 3.12 6.24
C CYS A 103 -5.14 2.86 6.20
N VAL A 104 -5.62 1.93 5.37
CA VAL A 104 -7.05 1.56 5.34
C VAL A 104 -7.50 1.03 6.69
N TRP A 105 -6.69 0.17 7.32
CA TRP A 105 -7.00 -0.39 8.64
C TRP A 105 -7.05 0.70 9.72
N LEU A 106 -6.09 1.62 9.71
CA LEU A 106 -6.06 2.74 10.65
C LEU A 106 -7.29 3.63 10.48
N THR A 107 -7.68 3.96 9.25
CA THR A 107 -8.88 4.76 8.99
C THR A 107 -10.14 4.10 9.54
N LEU A 108 -10.31 2.79 9.34
CA LEU A 108 -11.46 2.05 9.87
C LEU A 108 -11.43 1.90 11.39
N LYS A 109 -10.24 1.82 12.00
CA LYS A 109 -10.09 1.68 13.45
C LYS A 109 -10.46 2.96 14.22
N PHE A 110 -10.28 4.13 13.60
CA PHE A 110 -10.58 5.43 14.20
C PHE A 110 -11.85 6.06 13.61
N GLU A 111 -12.72 5.27 12.99
CA GLU A 111 -14.06 5.72 12.60
C GLU A 111 -14.88 6.00 13.88
N PRO A 112 -15.39 7.23 14.08
CA PRO A 112 -16.10 7.63 15.30
C PRO A 112 -17.49 7.01 15.43
#